data_AF-A0A1H4F1J1-F1
#
_entry.id   AF-A0A1H4F1J1-F1
#
_cell.length_a   1.000
_cell.length_b   1.000
_cell.length_c   1.000
_cell.angle_alpha   90.00
_cell.angle_beta   90.00
_cell.angle_gamma   90.00
#
_symmetry.space_group_name_H-M   'P 1'
#
loop_
_entity.id
_entity.type
_entity.pdbx_description
1 polymer ?
#
loop_
_entity_poly.entity_id
_entity_poly.type
_entity_poly.pdbx_seq_one_letter_code
_entity_poly.pdbx_strand_id
1 'polypeptide(L)'
;MPTPEQFHELTAKLKILVEKDKEQRILAEASLVNSQLDALAKIKALYPHEVDKNYNRYVAPFLDRYAFLKRPSCLAIIKKHAYEPAHTLYLAHLFESNKAILSALIKSAECLSGKDELLQHIQASETYQVKAEEQIKDCGKITGRIPDLTITDERNRWVLIIENKIESRFSDGRIGKNQIDDYRIYAERTFPAYDRYYLTVSYSDCNRKDALDNQWGYCDYCSVFNAIIQCEPLDRIAEDYLSALMQLLCNGPHKRIQKPDTEQIPRQLVSIYQFYTNVITQLKNIAL
;
A
#
# COMPACT_ATOMS: atom_id res chain seq x y z
N MET A 1 51.87 -37.85 -40.67
CA MET A 1 50.77 -38.29 -39.77
C MET A 1 51.40 -38.59 -38.42
N PRO A 2 50.81 -38.15 -37.29
CA PRO A 2 51.35 -38.47 -35.96
C PRO A 2 51.41 -39.98 -35.78
N THR A 3 52.46 -40.50 -35.13
CA THR A 3 52.50 -41.91 -34.77
C THR A 3 51.45 -42.21 -33.68
N PRO A 4 50.97 -43.46 -33.56
CA PRO A 4 50.04 -43.85 -32.50
C PRO A 4 50.54 -43.47 -31.09
N GLU A 5 51.85 -43.52 -30.86
CA GLU A 5 52.51 -43.11 -29.61
C GLU A 5 52.43 -41.60 -29.38
N GLN A 6 52.70 -40.79 -30.41
CA GLN A 6 52.54 -39.33 -30.35
C GLN A 6 51.09 -38.93 -30.07
N PHE A 7 50.13 -39.67 -30.63
CA PHE A 7 48.70 -39.45 -30.38
C PHE A 7 48.31 -39.84 -28.94
N HIS A 8 48.86 -40.93 -28.41
CA HIS A 8 48.65 -41.35 -27.03
C HIS A 8 49.22 -40.34 -26.03
N GLU A 9 50.44 -39.84 -26.28
CA GLU A 9 51.10 -38.84 -25.45
C GLU A 9 50.32 -37.51 -25.46
N LEU A 10 49.85 -37.07 -26.63
CA LEU A 10 49.03 -35.86 -26.75
C LEU A 10 47.71 -36.00 -25.99
N THR A 11 47.06 -37.17 -26.10
CA THR A 11 45.81 -37.46 -25.37
C THR A 11 46.02 -37.45 -23.85
N ALA A 12 47.14 -38.00 -23.37
CA ALA A 12 47.49 -37.97 -21.96
C ALA A 12 47.74 -36.54 -21.45
N LYS A 13 48.46 -35.71 -22.23
CA LYS A 13 48.69 -34.28 -21.91
C LYS A 13 47.37 -33.49 -21.90
N LEU A 14 46.48 -33.72 -22.85
CA LEU A 14 45.15 -33.11 -22.90
C LEU A 14 44.29 -33.48 -21.68
N LYS A 15 44.29 -34.75 -21.25
CA LYS A 15 43.57 -35.17 -20.04
C LYS A 15 44.07 -34.45 -18.80
N ILE A 16 45.39 -34.31 -18.63
CA ILE A 16 45.99 -33.58 -17.51
C ILE A 16 45.59 -32.09 -17.54
N LEU A 17 45.59 -31.46 -18.71
CA LEU A 17 45.18 -30.06 -18.86
C LEU A 17 43.69 -29.86 -18.54
N VAL A 18 42.82 -30.78 -18.96
CA VAL A 18 41.38 -30.72 -18.67
C VAL A 18 41.10 -30.88 -17.18
N GLU A 19 41.78 -31.79 -16.49
CA GLU A 19 41.61 -31.94 -15.03
C GLU A 19 42.13 -30.71 -14.27
N LYS A 20 43.26 -30.13 -14.68
CA LYS A 20 43.75 -28.87 -14.10
C LYS A 20 42.79 -27.70 -14.29
N ASP A 21 42.16 -27.59 -15.48
CA ASP A 21 41.16 -26.55 -15.74
C ASP A 21 39.92 -26.73 -14.86
N LYS A 22 39.45 -27.97 -14.66
CA LYS A 22 38.34 -28.27 -13.73
C LYS A 22 38.67 -27.90 -12.29
N GLU A 23 39.85 -28.27 -11.80
CA GLU A 23 40.30 -27.91 -10.44
C GLU A 23 40.36 -26.38 -10.26
N GLN A 24 40.88 -25.66 -11.25
CA GLN A 24 40.92 -24.19 -11.22
C GLN A 24 39.52 -23.57 -11.21
N ARG A 25 38.57 -24.11 -11.97
CA ARG A 25 37.17 -23.65 -11.95
C ARG A 25 36.52 -23.86 -10.59
N ILE A 26 36.70 -25.04 -9.98
CA ILE A 26 36.16 -25.34 -8.64
C ILE A 26 36.74 -24.38 -7.60
N LEU A 27 38.05 -24.10 -7.66
CA LEU A 27 38.69 -23.14 -6.76
C LEU A 27 38.18 -21.70 -6.97
N ALA A 28 37.97 -21.29 -8.22
CA ALA A 28 37.42 -19.98 -8.55
C ALA A 28 35.98 -19.82 -8.08
N GLU A 29 35.14 -20.85 -8.25
CA GLU A 29 33.76 -20.89 -7.75
C GLU A 29 33.72 -20.83 -6.21
N ALA A 30 34.55 -21.61 -5.53
CA ALA A 30 34.65 -21.57 -4.07
C ALA A 30 35.13 -20.20 -3.55
N SER A 31 36.09 -19.58 -4.23
CA SER A 31 36.56 -18.23 -3.90
C SER A 31 35.46 -17.18 -4.09
N LEU A 32 34.68 -17.28 -5.17
CA LEU A 32 33.53 -16.40 -5.41
C LEU A 32 32.47 -16.55 -4.31
N VAL A 33 32.09 -17.79 -3.97
CA VAL A 33 31.13 -18.07 -2.88
C VAL A 33 31.61 -17.49 -1.55
N ASN A 34 32.88 -17.68 -1.20
CA ASN A 34 33.45 -17.11 0.02
C ASN A 34 33.41 -15.58 0.00
N SER A 35 33.73 -14.93 -1.12
CA SER A 35 33.64 -13.47 -1.25
C SER A 35 32.21 -12.96 -1.09
N GLN A 36 31.21 -13.71 -1.58
CA GLN A 36 29.79 -13.39 -1.41
C GLN A 36 29.34 -13.56 0.04
N LEU A 37 29.80 -14.61 0.73
CA LEU A 37 29.55 -14.83 2.16
C LEU A 37 30.16 -13.71 3.02
N ASP A 38 31.39 -13.28 2.71
CA ASP A 38 32.04 -12.16 3.38
C ASP A 38 31.30 -10.83 3.15
N ALA A 39 30.84 -10.59 1.91
CA ALA A 39 30.01 -9.43 1.60
C ALA A 39 28.68 -9.46 2.38
N LEU A 40 28.02 -10.62 2.46
CA LEU A 40 26.81 -10.81 3.24
C LEU A 40 27.05 -10.58 4.74
N ALA A 41 28.18 -11.06 5.27
CA ALA A 41 28.57 -10.85 6.67
C ALA A 41 28.78 -9.36 6.97
N LYS A 42 29.47 -8.63 6.07
CA LYS A 42 29.66 -7.17 6.19
C LYS A 42 28.33 -6.42 6.14
N ILE A 43 27.43 -6.79 5.22
CA ILE A 43 26.09 -6.22 5.15
C ILE A 43 25.36 -6.47 6.47
N LYS A 44 25.31 -7.72 6.96
CA LYS A 44 24.67 -8.07 8.23
C LYS A 44 25.24 -7.28 9.42
N ALA A 45 26.55 -7.01 9.44
CA ALA A 45 27.20 -6.25 10.51
C ALA A 45 26.89 -4.74 10.46
N LEU A 46 26.86 -4.14 9.27
CA LEU A 46 26.55 -2.72 9.09
C LEU A 46 25.06 -2.41 9.30
N TYR A 47 24.24 -3.43 9.08
CA TYR A 47 22.80 -3.28 8.98
C TYR A 47 22.12 -2.72 10.25
N PRO A 48 22.38 -3.24 11.48
CA PRO A 48 21.80 -2.68 12.70
C PRO A 48 22.15 -1.20 12.89
N HIS A 49 23.38 -0.80 12.55
CA HIS A 49 23.83 0.58 12.69
C HIS A 49 23.07 1.53 11.77
N GLU A 50 22.86 1.17 10.50
CA GLU A 50 22.08 2.00 9.57
C GLU A 50 20.60 2.03 9.94
N VAL A 51 20.05 0.96 10.53
CA VAL A 51 18.67 0.96 11.04
C VAL A 51 18.52 1.91 12.21
N ASP A 52 19.38 1.82 13.22
CA ASP A 52 19.34 2.70 14.38
C ASP A 52 19.50 4.16 13.97
N LYS A 53 20.44 4.43 13.05
CA LYS A 53 20.65 5.76 12.47
C LYS A 53 19.40 6.29 11.77
N ASN A 54 18.76 5.50 10.90
CA ASN A 54 17.54 5.93 10.20
C ASN A 54 16.34 6.07 11.14
N TYR A 55 16.20 5.16 12.10
CA TYR A 55 15.15 5.22 13.12
C TYR A 55 15.28 6.52 13.94
N ASN A 56 16.47 6.79 14.49
CA ASN A 56 16.71 7.97 15.30
C ASN A 56 16.61 9.27 14.50
N ARG A 57 16.98 9.24 13.21
CA ARG A 57 16.92 10.42 12.35
C ARG A 57 15.50 10.77 11.90
N TYR A 58 14.64 9.77 11.67
CA TYR A 58 13.36 9.99 10.98
C TYR A 58 12.14 9.47 11.74
N VAL A 59 12.23 8.29 12.34
CA VAL A 59 11.08 7.65 12.99
C VAL A 59 10.86 8.21 14.38
N ALA A 60 11.92 8.31 15.20
CA ALA A 60 11.79 8.82 16.57
C ALA A 60 11.22 10.26 16.62
N PRO A 61 11.74 11.24 15.85
CA PRO A 61 11.18 12.59 15.86
C PRO A 61 9.72 12.64 15.39
N PHE A 62 9.37 11.82 14.40
CA PHE A 62 8.00 11.72 13.91
C PHE A 62 7.05 11.16 14.99
N LEU A 63 7.46 10.08 15.66
CA LEU A 63 6.69 9.48 16.75
C LEU A 63 6.60 10.37 18.00
N ASP A 64 7.56 11.29 18.19
CA ASP A 64 7.52 12.27 19.27
C ASP A 64 6.57 13.43 18.93
N ARG A 65 6.55 13.88 17.67
CA ARG A 65 5.55 14.85 17.19
C ARG A 65 4.14 14.26 17.27
N TYR A 66 3.96 13.01 16.86
CA TYR A 66 2.67 12.32 16.81
C TYR A 66 2.58 11.23 17.89
N ALA A 67 2.79 11.63 19.15
CA ALA A 67 2.85 10.70 20.28
C ALA A 67 1.60 9.83 20.45
N PHE A 68 0.43 10.27 19.97
CA PHE A 68 -0.80 9.48 20.01
C PHE A 68 -0.70 8.19 19.19
N LEU A 69 0.14 8.12 18.14
CA LEU A 69 0.34 6.91 17.32
C LEU A 69 0.89 5.73 18.12
N LYS A 70 1.49 5.98 19.29
CA LYS A 70 2.00 4.95 20.21
C LYS A 70 0.86 4.29 21.02
N ARG A 71 -0.35 4.88 21.02
CA ARG A 71 -1.49 4.38 21.79
C ARG A 71 -2.28 3.34 20.99
N PRO A 72 -2.93 2.37 21.65
CA PRO A 72 -3.85 1.48 20.98
C PRO A 72 -5.07 2.26 20.46
N SER A 73 -5.45 2.07 19.20
CA SER A 73 -6.70 2.61 18.67
C SER A 73 -7.92 1.87 19.19
N CYS A 74 -9.10 2.46 19.06
CA CYS A 74 -10.37 1.78 19.35
C CYS A 74 -10.48 0.42 18.62
N LEU A 75 -10.14 0.37 17.32
CA LEU A 75 -10.16 -0.88 16.54
C LEU A 75 -9.19 -1.93 17.07
N ALA A 76 -8.05 -1.52 17.61
CA ALA A 76 -7.11 -2.43 18.24
C ALA A 76 -7.70 -3.03 19.52
N ILE A 77 -8.29 -2.19 20.38
CA ILE A 77 -8.87 -2.59 21.66
C ILE A 77 -9.98 -3.63 21.46
N ILE A 78 -10.86 -3.41 20.47
CA ILE A 78 -11.96 -4.33 20.16
C ILE A 78 -11.58 -5.45 19.20
N LYS A 79 -10.29 -5.57 18.85
CA LYS A 79 -9.75 -6.60 17.94
C LYS A 79 -10.41 -6.61 16.54
N LYS A 80 -10.70 -5.43 15.99
CA LYS A 80 -11.30 -5.21 14.67
C LYS A 80 -10.36 -4.44 13.72
N HIS A 81 -9.05 -4.60 13.89
CA HIS A 81 -8.01 -3.89 13.15
C HIS A 81 -8.03 -4.10 11.62
N ALA A 82 -8.62 -5.20 11.13
CA ALA A 82 -8.78 -5.50 9.70
C ALA A 82 -10.26 -5.51 9.27
N TYR A 83 -11.16 -4.99 10.10
CA TYR A 83 -12.60 -5.03 9.81
C TYR A 83 -12.98 -3.89 8.86
N GLU A 84 -13.09 -4.23 7.57
CA GLU A 84 -13.38 -3.31 6.45
C GLU A 84 -14.48 -2.25 6.77
N PRO A 85 -15.70 -2.63 7.24
CA PRO A 85 -16.74 -1.64 7.48
C PRO A 85 -16.39 -0.60 8.54
N ALA A 86 -15.53 -0.92 9.53
CA ALA A 86 -15.10 0.08 10.49
C ALA A 86 -14.19 1.13 9.84
N HIS A 87 -13.28 0.73 8.95
CA HIS A 87 -12.45 1.66 8.21
C HIS A 87 -13.29 2.57 7.31
N THR A 88 -14.30 1.99 6.65
CA THR A 88 -15.28 2.73 5.86
C THR A 88 -15.95 3.84 6.69
N LEU A 89 -16.40 3.54 7.91
CA LEU A 89 -17.03 4.52 8.80
C LEU A 89 -16.08 5.65 9.25
N TYR A 90 -14.81 5.35 9.53
CA TYR A 90 -13.82 6.40 9.81
C TYR A 90 -13.61 7.31 8.61
N LEU A 91 -13.44 6.73 7.41
CA LEU A 91 -13.26 7.50 6.18
C LEU A 91 -14.48 8.38 5.91
N ALA A 92 -15.69 7.86 6.11
CA ALA A 92 -16.92 8.61 5.94
C ALA A 92 -16.94 9.87 6.83
N HIS A 93 -16.66 9.69 8.11
CA HIS A 93 -16.63 10.79 9.07
C HIS A 93 -15.56 11.83 8.72
N LEU A 94 -14.34 11.38 8.35
CA LEU A 94 -13.24 12.28 8.04
C LEU A 94 -13.48 13.08 6.74
N PHE A 95 -14.02 12.43 5.71
CA PHE A 95 -14.35 13.11 4.46
C PHE A 95 -15.52 14.06 4.65
N GLU A 96 -16.52 13.74 5.47
CA GLU A 96 -17.62 14.65 5.76
C GLU A 96 -17.15 15.87 6.57
N SER A 97 -16.28 15.64 7.56
CA SER A 97 -15.85 16.69 8.49
C SER A 97 -14.75 17.59 7.92
N ASN A 98 -13.92 17.10 6.98
CA ASN A 98 -12.78 17.85 6.47
C ASN A 98 -12.50 17.57 4.98
N LYS A 99 -12.90 18.52 4.13
CA LYS A 99 -12.69 18.47 2.67
C LYS A 99 -11.22 18.44 2.27
N ALA A 100 -10.32 18.97 3.10
CA ALA A 100 -8.90 18.96 2.81
C ALA A 100 -8.34 17.52 2.84
N ILE A 101 -8.86 16.66 3.72
CA ILE A 101 -8.50 15.24 3.77
C ILE A 101 -8.95 14.52 2.51
N LEU A 102 -10.21 14.72 2.09
CA LEU A 102 -10.70 14.14 0.83
C LEU A 102 -9.87 14.64 -0.36
N SER A 103 -9.65 15.95 -0.47
CA SER A 103 -8.85 16.56 -1.53
C SER A 103 -7.42 16.01 -1.57
N ALA A 104 -6.80 15.83 -0.41
CA ALA A 104 -5.48 15.24 -0.28
C ALA A 104 -5.44 13.81 -0.80
N LEU A 105 -6.44 12.98 -0.46
CA LEU A 105 -6.55 11.62 -0.96
C LEU A 105 -6.74 11.59 -2.49
N ILE A 106 -7.61 12.45 -3.03
CA ILE A 106 -7.83 12.55 -4.47
C ILE A 106 -6.55 12.98 -5.19
N LYS A 107 -5.76 13.90 -4.62
CA LYS A 107 -4.46 14.29 -5.20
C LYS A 107 -3.50 13.10 -5.31
N SER A 108 -3.47 12.22 -4.31
CA SER A 108 -2.65 11.00 -4.32
C SER A 108 -3.17 9.88 -5.23
N ALA A 109 -4.41 9.98 -5.71
CA ALA A 109 -5.01 8.92 -6.53
C ALA A 109 -4.29 8.76 -7.88
N GLU A 110 -3.95 7.51 -8.17
CA GLU A 110 -3.41 7.08 -9.45
C GLU A 110 -4.55 6.91 -10.46
N CYS A 111 -4.34 7.41 -11.70
CA CYS A 111 -5.21 7.17 -12.86
C CYS A 111 -6.71 7.46 -12.63
N LEU A 112 -7.05 8.36 -11.71
CA LEU A 112 -8.43 8.80 -11.51
C LEU A 112 -8.86 9.69 -12.69
N SER A 113 -9.84 9.23 -13.47
CA SER A 113 -10.40 10.01 -14.57
C SER A 113 -11.10 11.26 -14.04
N GLY A 114 -10.83 12.42 -14.65
CA GLY A 114 -11.41 13.70 -14.23
C GLY A 114 -10.91 14.20 -12.87
N LYS A 115 -9.69 13.82 -12.45
CA LYS A 115 -9.14 14.13 -11.13
C LYS A 115 -9.12 15.63 -10.82
N ASP A 116 -8.71 16.45 -11.78
CA ASP A 116 -8.58 17.90 -11.56
C ASP A 116 -9.96 18.56 -11.48
N GLU A 117 -10.91 18.10 -12.27
CA GLU A 117 -12.32 18.50 -12.23
C GLU A 117 -12.95 18.13 -10.88
N LEU A 118 -12.75 16.89 -10.40
CA LEU A 118 -13.23 16.46 -9.08
C LEU A 118 -12.64 17.33 -7.95
N LEU A 119 -11.35 17.68 -8.03
CA LEU A 119 -10.74 18.58 -7.05
C LEU A 119 -11.37 19.97 -7.06
N GLN A 120 -11.71 20.50 -8.24
CA GLN A 120 -12.43 21.77 -8.37
C GLN A 120 -13.84 21.66 -7.79
N HIS A 121 -14.55 20.55 -8.06
CA HIS A 121 -15.86 20.28 -7.48
C HIS A 121 -15.82 20.25 -5.95
N ILE A 122 -14.89 19.50 -5.35
CA ILE A 122 -14.73 19.40 -3.89
C ILE A 122 -14.45 20.78 -3.28
N GLN A 123 -13.64 21.61 -3.94
CA GLN A 123 -13.35 22.97 -3.49
C GLN A 123 -14.56 23.91 -3.61
N ALA A 124 -15.34 23.77 -4.68
CA ALA A 124 -16.52 24.60 -4.95
C ALA A 124 -17.76 24.19 -4.12
N SER A 125 -17.83 22.94 -3.66
CA SER A 125 -18.88 22.46 -2.78
C SER A 125 -18.91 23.28 -1.48
N GLU A 126 -20.07 23.86 -1.14
CA GLU A 126 -20.30 24.40 0.21
C GLU A 126 -20.47 23.26 1.21
N THR A 127 -21.21 22.22 0.82
CA THR A 127 -21.37 20.95 1.53
C THR A 127 -21.52 19.81 0.51
N TYR A 128 -21.24 18.59 0.94
CA TYR A 128 -21.61 17.37 0.25
C TYR A 128 -22.03 16.34 1.30
N GLN A 129 -22.77 15.31 0.87
CA GLN A 129 -23.18 14.22 1.74
C GLN A 129 -22.21 13.05 1.58
N VAL A 130 -21.80 12.44 2.70
CA VAL A 130 -21.05 11.18 2.70
C VAL A 130 -21.92 10.09 3.27
N LYS A 131 -22.14 9.02 2.50
CA LYS A 131 -22.90 7.86 2.94
C LYS A 131 -22.01 6.63 2.93
N ALA A 132 -21.88 6.01 4.09
CA ALA A 132 -21.21 4.73 4.25
C ALA A 132 -22.21 3.59 4.17
N GLU A 133 -21.84 2.51 3.46
CA GLU A 133 -22.55 1.24 3.47
C GLU A 133 -24.05 1.38 3.09
N GLU A 134 -24.39 2.29 2.18
CA GLU A 134 -25.78 2.48 1.74
C GLU A 134 -26.19 1.40 0.73
N GLN A 135 -27.27 0.68 1.03
CA GLN A 135 -27.80 -0.34 0.12
C GLN A 135 -28.28 0.27 -1.20
N ILE A 136 -27.82 -0.33 -2.30
CA ILE A 136 -28.34 -0.03 -3.63
C ILE A 136 -29.79 -0.48 -3.74
N LYS A 137 -30.64 0.46 -4.18
CA LYS A 137 -32.02 0.20 -4.61
C LYS A 137 -32.09 0.34 -6.13
N ASP A 138 -32.41 -0.75 -6.82
CA ASP A 138 -32.68 -0.73 -8.27
C ASP A 138 -34.19 -0.85 -8.47
N CYS A 139 -34.82 0.17 -9.08
CA CYS A 139 -36.27 0.24 -9.29
C CYS A 139 -37.11 -0.08 -8.03
N GLY A 140 -36.64 0.35 -6.84
CA GLY A 140 -37.31 0.09 -5.56
C GLY A 140 -37.04 -1.28 -4.94
N LYS A 141 -36.21 -2.13 -5.56
CA LYS A 141 -35.79 -3.44 -5.01
C LYS A 141 -34.35 -3.39 -4.51
N ILE A 142 -34.11 -3.96 -3.34
CA ILE A 142 -32.78 -4.06 -2.73
C ILE A 142 -31.97 -5.10 -3.53
N THR A 143 -30.83 -4.71 -4.08
CA THR A 143 -29.99 -5.59 -4.92
C THR A 143 -28.96 -6.38 -4.11
N GLY A 144 -28.90 -6.16 -2.79
CA GLY A 144 -27.91 -6.77 -1.89
C GLY A 144 -26.48 -6.25 -2.07
N ARG A 145 -26.28 -5.28 -2.98
CA ARG A 145 -24.99 -4.62 -3.23
C ARG A 145 -24.92 -3.31 -2.45
N ILE A 146 -23.77 -3.05 -1.85
CA ILE A 146 -23.54 -1.95 -0.91
C ILE A 146 -22.16 -1.36 -1.24
N PRO A 147 -22.08 -0.22 -1.94
CA PRO A 147 -20.83 0.52 -2.08
C PRO A 147 -20.34 0.93 -0.69
N ASP A 148 -19.04 0.83 -0.46
CA ASP A 148 -18.48 1.18 0.85
C ASP A 148 -18.70 2.67 1.16
N LEU A 149 -18.39 3.57 0.22
CA LEU A 149 -18.71 4.99 0.34
C LEU A 149 -19.32 5.55 -0.95
N THR A 150 -20.35 6.39 -0.77
CA THR A 150 -20.92 7.25 -1.79
C THR A 150 -20.86 8.69 -1.29
N ILE A 151 -20.17 9.57 -2.01
CA ILE A 151 -20.09 11.00 -1.72
C ILE A 151 -20.84 11.75 -2.82
N THR A 152 -21.87 12.51 -2.46
CA THR A 152 -22.70 13.26 -3.42
C THR A 152 -22.79 14.73 -3.08
N ASP A 153 -22.70 15.57 -4.11
CA ASP A 153 -23.13 16.97 -4.03
C ASP A 153 -24.31 17.15 -4.99
N GLU A 154 -25.50 17.25 -4.41
CA GLU A 154 -26.75 17.42 -5.16
C GLU A 154 -26.83 18.78 -5.87
N ARG A 155 -26.16 19.81 -5.33
CA ARG A 155 -26.20 21.17 -5.88
C ARG A 155 -25.28 21.29 -7.08
N ASN A 156 -24.05 20.79 -6.95
CA ASN A 156 -23.04 20.84 -8.01
C ASN A 156 -23.06 19.60 -8.92
N ARG A 157 -23.95 18.63 -8.64
CA ARG A 157 -24.22 17.43 -9.45
C ARG A 157 -22.96 16.61 -9.76
N TRP A 158 -22.26 16.20 -8.71
CA TRP A 158 -21.20 15.21 -8.84
C TRP A 158 -21.34 14.11 -7.79
N VAL A 159 -20.85 12.92 -8.13
CA VAL A 159 -20.82 11.76 -7.24
C VAL A 159 -19.46 11.06 -7.33
N LEU A 160 -18.90 10.75 -6.18
CA LEU A 160 -17.71 9.90 -6.03
C LEU A 160 -18.12 8.61 -5.32
N ILE A 161 -17.91 7.48 -5.99
CA ILE A 161 -18.03 6.15 -5.39
C ILE A 161 -16.64 5.68 -4.97
N ILE A 162 -16.49 5.29 -3.70
CA ILE A 162 -15.24 4.71 -3.20
C ILE A 162 -15.50 3.28 -2.75
N GLU A 163 -14.70 2.36 -3.27
CA GLU A 163 -14.63 0.98 -2.79
C GLU A 163 -13.38 0.81 -1.92
N ASN A 164 -13.57 0.29 -0.71
CA ASN A 164 -12.59 0.16 0.33
C ASN A 164 -12.25 -1.31 0.61
N LYS A 165 -11.00 -1.70 0.40
CA LYS A 165 -10.57 -3.11 0.50
C LYS A 165 -9.38 -3.29 1.43
N ILE A 166 -9.52 -4.05 2.51
CA ILE A 166 -8.39 -4.47 3.34
C ILE A 166 -7.77 -5.74 2.77
N GLU A 167 -8.46 -6.88 2.89
CA GLU A 167 -7.95 -8.20 2.48
C GLU A 167 -8.76 -8.84 1.35
N SER A 168 -9.97 -8.33 1.10
CA SER A 168 -10.88 -8.90 0.11
C SER A 168 -10.53 -8.46 -1.32
N ARG A 169 -10.79 -9.34 -2.29
CA ARG A 169 -10.68 -9.05 -3.73
C ARG A 169 -12.02 -8.61 -4.31
N PHE A 170 -12.00 -7.84 -5.39
CA PHE A 170 -13.23 -7.50 -6.11
C PHE A 170 -13.91 -8.70 -6.79
N SER A 171 -13.11 -9.70 -7.17
CA SER A 171 -13.58 -10.94 -7.78
C SER A 171 -13.23 -12.16 -6.92
N ASP A 172 -14.16 -13.11 -6.86
CA ASP A 172 -13.94 -14.44 -6.26
C ASP A 172 -13.27 -15.41 -7.25
N GLY A 173 -12.76 -14.90 -8.38
CA GLY A 173 -12.18 -15.69 -9.47
C GLY A 173 -13.19 -16.26 -10.47
N ARG A 174 -14.50 -16.00 -10.32
CA ARG A 174 -15.49 -16.36 -11.35
C ARG A 174 -15.50 -15.32 -12.48
N ILE A 175 -15.36 -15.80 -13.70
CA ILE A 175 -15.36 -14.97 -14.92
C ILE A 175 -16.70 -14.22 -15.02
N GLY A 176 -16.62 -12.88 -15.15
CA GLY A 176 -17.74 -12.03 -15.60
C GLY A 176 -18.60 -11.36 -14.52
N LYS A 177 -18.25 -11.39 -13.23
CA LYS A 177 -18.92 -10.58 -12.20
C LYS A 177 -17.89 -9.87 -11.31
N ASN A 178 -17.61 -8.62 -11.65
CA ASN A 178 -16.75 -7.75 -10.87
C ASN A 178 -17.63 -6.81 -10.03
N GLN A 179 -17.41 -6.76 -8.71
CA GLN A 179 -18.21 -5.94 -7.78
C GLN A 179 -18.24 -4.46 -8.20
N ILE A 180 -17.13 -3.95 -8.74
CA ILE A 180 -16.99 -2.55 -9.15
C ILE A 180 -17.77 -2.19 -10.43
N ASP A 181 -18.08 -3.15 -11.30
CA ASP A 181 -18.93 -2.88 -12.48
C ASP A 181 -20.39 -2.68 -12.08
N ASP A 182 -20.87 -3.45 -11.09
CA ASP A 182 -22.22 -3.29 -10.54
C ASP A 182 -22.41 -1.87 -9.97
N TYR A 183 -21.37 -1.30 -9.36
CA TYR A 183 -21.40 0.06 -8.81
C TYR A 183 -21.33 1.14 -9.89
N ARG A 184 -20.59 0.91 -10.97
CA ARG A 184 -20.61 1.83 -12.12
C ARG A 184 -22.01 1.90 -12.72
N ILE A 185 -22.62 0.75 -13.01
CA ILE A 185 -23.97 0.65 -13.56
C ILE A 185 -24.99 1.30 -12.63
N TYR A 186 -24.87 1.07 -11.32
CA TYR A 186 -25.70 1.75 -10.33
C TYR A 186 -25.57 3.28 -10.42
N ALA A 187 -24.35 3.81 -10.37
CA ALA A 187 -24.12 5.26 -10.41
C ALA A 187 -24.61 5.88 -11.74
N GLU A 188 -24.45 5.19 -12.86
CA GLU A 188 -24.97 5.63 -14.17
C GLU A 188 -26.50 5.76 -14.19
N ARG A 189 -27.21 4.84 -13.52
CA ARG A 189 -28.67 4.84 -13.45
C ARG A 189 -29.21 5.82 -12.42
N THR A 190 -28.60 5.89 -11.25
CA THR A 190 -29.07 6.72 -10.14
C THR A 190 -28.69 8.19 -10.31
N PHE A 191 -27.53 8.45 -10.91
CA PHE A 191 -27.00 9.79 -11.13
C PHE A 191 -26.70 10.02 -12.63
N PRO A 192 -27.71 9.97 -13.51
CA PRO A 192 -27.49 10.03 -14.97
C PRO A 192 -26.95 11.39 -15.43
N ALA A 193 -27.28 12.46 -14.70
CA ALA A 193 -26.92 13.84 -15.02
C ALA A 193 -25.79 14.41 -14.14
N TYR A 194 -25.04 13.56 -13.44
CA TYR A 194 -23.97 13.96 -12.54
C TYR A 194 -22.63 13.63 -13.17
N ASP A 195 -21.60 14.40 -12.84
CA ASP A 195 -20.22 13.98 -13.05
C ASP A 195 -19.90 12.83 -12.09
N ARG A 196 -19.37 11.73 -12.62
CA ARG A 196 -19.22 10.47 -11.88
C ARG A 196 -17.75 10.08 -11.78
N TYR A 197 -17.31 9.82 -10.56
CA TYR A 197 -15.94 9.46 -10.24
C TYR A 197 -15.92 8.15 -9.46
N TYR A 198 -14.89 7.34 -9.70
CA TYR A 198 -14.77 6.01 -9.11
C TYR A 198 -13.36 5.81 -8.57
N LEU A 199 -13.24 5.51 -7.28
CA LEU A 199 -11.97 5.35 -6.59
C LEU A 199 -11.93 4.03 -5.83
N THR A 200 -10.83 3.32 -5.95
CA THR A 200 -10.48 2.22 -5.07
C THR A 200 -9.49 2.69 -4.03
N VAL A 201 -9.78 2.40 -2.76
CA VAL A 201 -8.82 2.50 -1.66
C VAL A 201 -8.52 1.08 -1.20
N SER A 202 -7.27 0.64 -1.28
CA SER A 202 -6.92 -0.72 -0.87
C SER A 202 -5.65 -0.83 -0.02
N TYR A 203 -5.71 -1.65 1.02
CA TYR A 203 -4.55 -1.97 1.85
C TYR A 203 -3.56 -2.90 1.12
N SER A 204 -4.04 -3.74 0.20
CA SER A 204 -3.20 -4.64 -0.57
C SER A 204 -3.24 -4.33 -2.06
N ASP A 205 -2.10 -4.44 -2.73
CA ASP A 205 -1.99 -4.19 -4.18
C ASP A 205 -2.74 -5.22 -5.04
N CYS A 206 -3.36 -6.23 -4.43
CA CYS A 206 -4.03 -7.31 -5.18
C CYS A 206 -5.23 -6.81 -6.00
N ASN A 207 -5.80 -5.66 -5.65
CA ASN A 207 -6.91 -5.04 -6.36
C ASN A 207 -6.47 -3.93 -7.34
N ARG A 208 -5.18 -3.52 -7.33
CA ARG A 208 -4.72 -2.36 -8.11
C ARG A 208 -4.93 -2.58 -9.61
N LYS A 209 -4.50 -3.73 -10.12
CA LYS A 209 -4.68 -4.05 -11.54
C LYS A 209 -6.16 -4.04 -11.94
N ASP A 210 -7.00 -4.73 -11.17
CA ASP A 210 -8.43 -4.82 -11.45
C ASP A 210 -9.11 -3.44 -11.39
N ALA A 211 -8.74 -2.57 -10.45
CA ALA A 211 -9.24 -1.20 -10.40
C ALA A 211 -8.89 -0.42 -11.68
N LEU A 212 -7.61 -0.43 -12.06
CA LEU A 212 -7.11 0.34 -13.21
C LEU A 212 -7.65 -0.18 -14.55
N ASP A 213 -7.70 -1.51 -14.74
CA ASP A 213 -8.25 -2.15 -15.94
C ASP A 213 -9.75 -1.80 -16.12
N ASN A 214 -10.44 -1.48 -15.01
CA ASN A 214 -11.83 -1.04 -14.99
C ASN A 214 -11.99 0.49 -14.90
N GLN A 215 -10.95 1.29 -15.13
CA GLN A 215 -11.01 2.76 -15.10
C GLN A 215 -11.40 3.37 -13.74
N TRP A 216 -11.17 2.64 -12.64
CA TRP A 216 -11.22 3.21 -11.30
C TRP A 216 -9.87 3.83 -10.96
N GLY A 217 -9.88 4.97 -10.29
CA GLY A 217 -8.66 5.49 -9.65
C GLY A 217 -8.20 4.55 -8.54
N TYR A 218 -6.92 4.63 -8.16
CA TYR A 218 -6.37 3.79 -7.09
C TYR A 218 -5.61 4.60 -6.04
N CYS A 219 -5.86 4.30 -4.77
CA CYS A 219 -5.10 4.75 -3.61
C CYS A 219 -4.75 3.57 -2.72
N ASP A 220 -3.54 3.57 -2.17
CA ASP A 220 -3.17 2.65 -1.09
C ASP A 220 -3.47 3.25 0.29
N TYR A 221 -3.40 2.41 1.33
CA TYR A 221 -3.60 2.87 2.71
C TYR A 221 -2.48 3.78 3.23
N CYS A 222 -1.30 3.82 2.57
CA CYS A 222 -0.27 4.81 2.87
C CYS A 222 -0.72 6.20 2.42
N SER A 223 -1.37 6.30 1.27
CA SER A 223 -1.97 7.51 0.73
C SER A 223 -3.08 8.03 1.63
N VAL A 224 -3.91 7.15 2.18
CA VAL A 224 -4.92 7.50 3.21
C VAL A 224 -4.26 8.08 4.46
N PHE A 225 -3.24 7.41 4.99
CA PHE A 225 -2.53 7.89 6.17
C PHE A 225 -1.93 9.29 5.93
N ASN A 226 -1.26 9.47 4.79
CA ASN A 226 -0.66 10.75 4.41
C ASN A 226 -1.69 11.85 4.22
N ALA A 227 -2.83 11.53 3.59
CA ALA A 227 -3.92 12.48 3.36
C ALA A 227 -4.49 13.04 4.67
N ILE A 228 -4.60 12.19 5.70
CA ILE A 228 -5.11 12.60 7.02
C ILE A 228 -4.04 13.37 7.79
N ILE A 229 -2.83 12.80 7.96
CA ILE A 229 -1.83 13.34 8.89
C ILE A 229 -1.30 14.73 8.50
N GLN A 230 -1.34 15.08 7.21
CA GLN A 230 -0.92 16.40 6.74
C GLN A 230 -1.98 17.49 6.92
N CYS A 231 -3.23 17.13 7.27
CA CYS A 231 -4.33 18.07 7.44
C CYS A 231 -4.50 18.49 8.90
N GLU A 232 -3.46 19.07 9.49
CA GLU A 232 -3.51 19.62 10.85
C GLU A 232 -4.43 20.88 10.93
N PRO A 233 -5.12 21.12 12.06
CA PRO A 233 -5.14 20.31 13.29
C PRO A 233 -6.01 19.05 13.16
N LEU A 234 -5.60 17.98 13.83
CA LEU A 234 -6.33 16.70 13.87
C LEU A 234 -7.31 16.68 15.05
N ASP A 235 -8.52 16.18 14.82
CA ASP A 235 -9.44 15.85 15.90
C ASP A 235 -9.15 14.45 16.49
N ARG A 236 -9.83 14.10 17.58
CA ARG A 236 -9.62 12.82 18.28
C ARG A 236 -9.98 11.60 17.44
N ILE A 237 -10.90 11.73 16.49
CA ILE A 237 -11.32 10.62 15.60
C ILE A 237 -10.24 10.42 14.53
N ALA A 238 -9.69 11.49 13.98
CA ALA A 238 -8.54 11.44 13.06
C ALA A 238 -7.29 10.87 13.75
N GLU A 239 -6.97 11.28 14.97
CA GLU A 239 -5.86 10.72 15.75
C GLU A 239 -6.01 9.22 16.02
N ASP A 240 -7.21 8.79 16.42
CA ASP A 240 -7.51 7.38 16.66
C ASP A 240 -7.46 6.56 15.36
N TYR A 241 -7.97 7.10 14.26
CA TYR A 241 -7.89 6.42 12.96
C TYR A 241 -6.46 6.32 12.44
N LEU A 242 -5.65 7.37 12.56
CA LEU A 242 -4.23 7.31 12.24
C LEU A 242 -3.51 6.27 13.09
N SER A 243 -3.88 6.11 14.36
CA SER A 243 -3.36 5.04 15.22
C SER A 243 -3.79 3.66 14.70
N ALA A 244 -5.04 3.51 14.23
CA ALA A 244 -5.52 2.27 13.62
C ALA A 244 -4.79 1.95 12.31
N LEU A 245 -4.61 2.93 11.43
CA LEU A 245 -3.85 2.82 10.18
C LEU A 245 -2.38 2.50 10.44
N MET A 246 -1.75 3.16 11.41
CA MET A 246 -0.38 2.86 11.82
C MET A 246 -0.26 1.39 12.22
N GLN A 247 -1.20 0.88 13.02
CA GLN A 247 -1.20 -0.53 13.40
C GLN A 247 -1.53 -1.46 12.24
N LEU A 248 -2.42 -1.10 11.32
CA LEU A 248 -2.69 -1.93 10.15
C LEU A 248 -1.45 -2.02 9.25
N LEU A 249 -0.84 -0.89 8.92
CA LEU A 249 0.34 -0.76 8.06
C LEU A 249 1.60 -1.37 8.70
N CYS A 250 1.71 -1.28 10.02
CA CYS A 250 2.92 -1.66 10.75
C CYS A 250 2.80 -2.93 11.57
N ASN A 251 1.59 -3.41 11.91
CA ASN A 251 1.28 -4.59 12.77
C ASN A 251 0.43 -5.67 12.07
N GLY A 252 0.08 -5.52 10.78
CA GLY A 252 -0.58 -6.58 10.00
C GLY A 252 0.23 -7.89 9.98
N PRO A 253 -0.32 -9.01 9.47
CA PRO A 253 0.29 -10.36 9.53
C PRO A 253 1.73 -10.48 9.00
N HIS A 254 2.29 -9.42 8.43
CA HIS A 254 3.66 -9.36 7.94
C HIS A 254 4.62 -8.46 8.71
N LYS A 255 4.19 -7.63 9.65
CA LYS A 255 5.00 -6.48 10.07
C LYS A 255 4.73 -6.15 11.52
N ARG A 256 5.74 -5.82 12.31
CA ARG A 256 5.63 -5.14 13.62
C ARG A 256 6.74 -4.11 13.64
N ILE A 257 6.41 -2.83 13.79
CA ILE A 257 7.42 -1.80 14.11
C ILE A 257 7.59 -1.79 15.63
N GLN A 258 8.52 -2.62 16.10
CA GLN A 258 9.12 -2.50 17.43
C GLN A 258 10.59 -2.11 17.23
N LYS A 259 11.24 -1.62 18.29
CA LYS A 259 12.70 -1.52 18.31
C LYS A 259 13.24 -2.92 17.97
N PRO A 260 14.11 -3.06 16.96
CA PRO A 260 14.54 -4.37 16.49
C PRO A 260 15.13 -5.16 17.66
N ASP A 261 14.48 -6.25 18.02
CA ASP A 261 15.09 -7.26 18.90
C ASP A 261 16.08 -8.05 18.04
N THR A 262 17.28 -8.28 18.57
CA THR A 262 18.41 -8.81 17.79
C THR A 262 18.17 -10.20 17.19
N GLU A 263 17.10 -10.89 17.61
CA GLU A 263 16.72 -12.22 17.14
C GLU A 263 15.60 -12.23 16.06
N GLN A 264 14.82 -11.15 15.90
CA GLN A 264 13.70 -11.07 14.94
C GLN A 264 13.92 -10.10 13.77
N ILE A 265 15.16 -9.68 13.61
CA ILE A 265 15.69 -8.70 12.66
C ILE A 265 14.95 -8.77 11.29
N PRO A 266 14.92 -9.85 10.49
CA PRO A 266 14.49 -9.77 9.09
C PRO A 266 13.07 -9.23 8.82
N ARG A 267 12.07 -9.52 9.68
CA ARG A 267 10.66 -9.15 9.43
C ARG A 267 10.32 -7.75 9.92
N GLN A 268 10.82 -7.36 11.10
CA GLN A 268 10.58 -6.02 11.65
C GLN A 268 11.24 -4.93 10.78
N LEU A 269 12.31 -5.28 10.09
CA LEU A 269 13.07 -4.40 9.21
C LEU A 269 12.39 -4.07 7.89
N VAL A 270 11.83 -5.08 7.23
CA VAL A 270 11.01 -4.85 6.03
C VAL A 270 9.86 -3.91 6.37
N SER A 271 9.32 -4.02 7.59
CA SER A 271 8.26 -3.16 8.13
C SER A 271 8.69 -1.71 8.28
N ILE A 272 9.81 -1.46 8.97
CA ILE A 272 10.33 -0.11 9.20
C ILE A 272 10.77 0.53 7.88
N TYR A 273 11.45 -0.23 7.01
CA TYR A 273 11.87 0.26 5.71
C TYR A 273 10.67 0.60 4.82
N GLN A 274 9.65 -0.26 4.74
CA GLN A 274 8.45 0.05 3.97
C GLN A 274 7.67 1.21 4.55
N PHE A 275 7.55 1.33 5.87
CA PHE A 275 6.94 2.52 6.47
C PHE A 275 7.73 3.79 6.13
N TYR A 276 9.06 3.76 6.24
CA TYR A 276 9.89 4.89 5.87
C TYR A 276 9.77 5.25 4.39
N THR A 277 9.79 4.25 3.49
CA THR A 277 9.76 4.46 2.04
C THR A 277 8.38 4.89 1.56
N ASN A 278 7.31 4.31 2.12
CA ASN A 278 5.95 4.54 1.67
C ASN A 278 5.26 5.72 2.38
N VAL A 279 5.63 6.02 3.63
CA VAL A 279 4.97 7.05 4.43
C VAL A 279 5.90 8.25 4.64
N ILE A 280 7.04 8.06 5.33
CA ILE A 280 7.91 9.18 5.71
C ILE A 280 8.53 9.87 4.49
N THR A 281 8.96 9.12 3.47
CA THR A 281 9.57 9.70 2.26
C THR A 281 8.56 10.49 1.45
N GLN A 282 7.31 10.03 1.37
CA GLN A 282 6.24 10.77 0.69
C GLN A 282 5.91 12.08 1.41
N LEU A 283 5.84 12.06 2.75
CA LEU A 283 5.60 13.27 3.55
C LEU A 283 6.72 14.32 3.40
N LYS A 284 7.98 13.89 3.22
CA LYS A 284 9.09 14.82 2.95
C LYS A 284 8.94 15.59 1.64
N ASN A 285 8.38 14.95 0.62
CA ASN A 285 8.19 15.57 -0.69
C ASN A 285 7.03 16.58 -0.72
N ILE A 286 6.21 16.61 0.33
CA ILE A 286 5.07 17.53 0.49
C ILE A 286 5.44 18.73 1.40
N ALA A 287 6.49 18.59 2.20
CA ALA A 287 6.96 19.60 3.16
C ALA A 287 8.14 20.47 2.62
N LEU A 288 8.34 20.54 1.30
CA LEU A 288 9.29 21.41 0.62
C LEU A 288 8.57 22.37 -0.33
#